data_AF-A0A7G7BJX7-F1
#
_entry.id   AF-A0A7G7BJX7-F1
#
_cell.length_a   1.000
_cell.length_b   1.000
_cell.length_c   1.000
_cell.angle_alpha   90.00
_cell.angle_beta   90.00
_cell.angle_gamma   90.00
#
_symmetry.space_group_name_H-M   'P 1'
#
loop_
_entity.id
_entity.type
_entity.pdbx_description
1 polymer ?
#
loop_
_entity_poly.entity_id
_entity_poly.type
_entity_poly.pdbx_seq_one_letter_code
_entity_poly.pdbx_strand_id
1 'polypeptide(L)' 'MSEFLGQVEFLDGKRDKSKIRTDAFKRDERMEALAELRDSNPEVFETMGTSVRMSLGYYENDKKIATEHGRDVTKGNN' A
#
# COMPACT_ATOMS: atom_id res chain seq x y z
N MET A 1 -32.69 -15.24 -20.00
CA MET A 1 -32.02 -16.07 -18.98
C MET A 1 -30.91 -15.25 -18.37
N SER A 2 -31.27 -14.45 -17.35
CA SER A 2 -30.45 -13.39 -16.75
C SER A 2 -30.14 -13.73 -15.29
N GLU A 3 -29.79 -14.99 -15.02
CA GLU A 3 -29.65 -15.53 -13.65
C GLU A 3 -28.22 -15.97 -13.30
N PHE A 4 -27.29 -15.99 -14.28
CA PHE A 4 -25.92 -16.47 -14.05
C PHE A 4 -24.93 -15.39 -13.60
N LEU A 5 -25.31 -14.11 -13.60
CA LEU A 5 -24.44 -13.03 -13.14
C LEU A 5 -24.56 -12.73 -11.64
N GLY A 6 -25.60 -13.25 -10.96
CA GLY A 6 -25.83 -13.00 -9.53
C GLY A 6 -25.17 -13.99 -8.57
N GLN A 7 -24.62 -15.12 -9.05
CA GLN A 7 -24.04 -16.16 -8.17
C GLN A 7 -22.52 -16.07 -7.99
N VAL A 8 -21.82 -15.25 -8.78
CA VAL A 8 -20.36 -15.05 -8.57
C VAL A 8 -20.08 -14.10 -7.40
N GLU A 9 -21.02 -13.21 -7.07
CA GLU A 9 -20.90 -12.30 -5.91
C GLU A 9 -21.07 -13.01 -4.55
N PHE A 10 -21.65 -14.21 -4.50
CA PHE A 10 -21.95 -14.91 -3.24
C PHE A 10 -20.80 -15.78 -2.71
N LEU A 11 -19.85 -16.17 -3.57
CA LEU A 11 -18.68 -16.99 -3.18
C LEU A 11 -17.42 -16.16 -2.89
N ASP A 12 -17.39 -14.88 -3.27
CA ASP A 12 -16.30 -13.97 -2.92
C ASP A 12 -16.63 -13.23 -1.62
N GLY A 13 -16.95 -14.00 -0.57
CA GLY A 13 -17.37 -13.49 0.73
C GLY A 13 -16.42 -12.39 1.18
N LYS A 14 -16.91 -11.13 1.18
CA LYS A 14 -16.20 -9.88 1.48
C LYS A 14 -14.71 -10.14 1.75
N ARG A 15 -13.93 -10.40 0.68
CA ARG A 15 -12.47 -10.43 0.84
C ARG A 15 -12.14 -9.05 1.36
N ASP A 16 -11.78 -9.01 2.63
CA ASP A 16 -11.37 -7.81 3.34
C ASP A 16 -10.02 -7.44 2.71
N LYS A 17 -10.08 -6.85 1.50
CA LYS A 17 -8.92 -6.57 0.63
C LYS A 17 -7.97 -5.64 1.36
N SER A 18 -8.50 -4.76 2.20
CA SER A 18 -7.82 -4.00 3.25
C SER A 18 -7.00 -4.93 4.14
N LYS A 19 -7.63 -5.91 4.78
CA LYS A 19 -6.96 -6.86 5.68
C LYS A 19 -5.87 -7.69 4.99
N ILE A 20 -6.08 -8.13 3.74
CA ILE A 20 -5.05 -8.85 2.96
C ILE A 20 -3.87 -7.92 2.60
N ARG A 21 -4.14 -6.66 2.24
CA ARG A 21 -3.08 -5.67 1.93
C ARG A 21 -2.32 -5.24 3.18
N THR A 22 -3.04 -4.99 4.26
CA THR A 22 -2.48 -4.82 5.60
C THR A 22 -1.59 -6.01 5.95
N ASP A 23 -2.08 -7.23 5.73
CA ASP A 23 -1.33 -8.42 6.09
C ASP A 23 -0.10 -8.69 5.20
N ALA A 24 -0.13 -8.16 3.98
CA ALA A 24 0.99 -8.19 3.06
C ALA A 24 1.96 -7.02 3.23
N PHE A 25 1.62 -5.98 4.03
CA PHE A 25 2.50 -4.83 4.23
C PHE A 25 3.83 -5.29 4.83
N LYS A 26 4.90 -4.90 4.14
CA LYS A 26 6.29 -5.09 4.52
C LYS A 26 6.99 -3.75 4.37
N ARG A 27 7.73 -3.35 5.41
CA ARG A 27 8.55 -2.15 5.34
C ARG A 27 9.64 -2.35 4.29
N ASP A 28 9.70 -1.43 3.32
CA ASP A 28 10.70 -1.40 2.27
C ASP A 28 11.64 -0.23 2.56
N GLU A 29 12.89 -0.54 2.91
CA GLU A 29 13.91 0.47 3.26
C GLU A 29 14.15 1.47 2.13
N ARG A 30 13.96 1.08 0.86
CA ARG A 30 14.11 1.99 -0.28
C ARG A 30 12.96 2.99 -0.34
N MET A 31 11.75 2.56 0.03
CA MET A 31 10.59 3.45 0.11
C MET A 31 10.66 4.36 1.34
N GLU A 32 11.20 3.87 2.46
CA GLU A 32 11.47 4.72 3.63
C GLU A 32 12.54 5.78 3.31
N ALA A 33 13.65 5.39 2.67
CA ALA A 33 14.67 6.34 2.20
C ALA A 33 14.11 7.35 1.18
N LEU A 34 13.15 6.93 0.35
CA LEU A 34 12.48 7.80 -0.59
C LEU A 34 11.50 8.77 0.09
N ALA A 35 10.82 8.33 1.16
CA ALA A 35 10.01 9.20 2.02
C ALA A 35 10.88 10.25 2.72
N GLU A 36 12.01 9.82 3.29
CA GLU A 36 13.01 10.72 3.88
C GLU A 36 13.58 11.70 2.84
N LEU A 37 13.82 11.24 1.61
CA LEU A 37 14.26 12.11 0.52
C LEU A 37 13.21 13.17 0.17
N ARG A 38 11.92 12.80 0.09
CA ARG A 38 10.84 13.76 -0.13
C ARG A 38 10.82 14.83 0.95
N ASP A 39 10.97 14.43 2.22
CA ASP A 39 10.87 15.33 3.36
C ASP A 39 12.11 16.22 3.50
N SER A 40 13.30 15.70 3.17
CA SER A 40 14.57 16.43 3.25
C SER A 40 14.90 17.28 2.03
N ASN A 41 14.57 16.81 0.82
CA ASN A 41 14.88 17.45 -0.46
C ASN A 41 13.72 17.31 -1.46
N PRO A 42 12.61 18.05 -1.25
CA PRO A 42 11.42 17.94 -2.07
C PRO A 42 11.69 18.24 -3.55
N GLU A 43 12.58 19.19 -3.86
CA GLU A 43 12.95 19.53 -5.23
C GLU A 43 13.56 18.34 -5.98
N VAL A 44 14.47 17.59 -5.32
CA VAL A 44 15.08 16.39 -5.90
C VAL A 44 14.03 15.31 -6.10
N PHE A 45 13.13 15.13 -5.13
CA PHE A 45 12.03 14.18 -5.25
C PHE A 45 11.08 14.53 -6.41
N GLU A 46 10.78 15.81 -6.65
CA GLU A 46 9.93 16.25 -7.76
C GLU A 46 10.55 15.97 -9.14
N THR A 47 11.88 16.00 -9.25
CA THR A 47 12.58 15.62 -10.48
C THR A 47 12.54 14.11 -10.77
N MET A 48 12.15 13.29 -9.79
CA MET A 48 12.04 11.84 -9.99
C MET A 48 10.88 11.46 -10.91
N GLY A 49 11.06 10.34 -11.60
CA GLY A 49 10.06 9.78 -12.50
C GLY A 49 8.69 9.59 -11.81
N THR A 50 7.62 9.88 -12.53
CA THR A 50 6.23 9.79 -12.02
C THR A 50 5.91 8.43 -11.42
N SER A 51 6.47 7.34 -11.98
CA SER A 51 6.30 5.98 -11.45
C SER A 51 6.88 5.81 -10.04
N VAL A 52 8.04 6.41 -9.75
CA VAL A 52 8.68 6.38 -8.44
C VAL A 52 7.83 7.13 -7.42
N ARG A 53 7.37 8.33 -7.78
CA ARG A 53 6.50 9.15 -6.91
C ARG A 53 5.17 8.47 -6.62
N MET A 54 4.54 7.84 -7.62
CA MET A 54 3.33 7.06 -7.40
C MET A 54 3.58 5.84 -6.52
N SER A 55 4.71 5.15 -6.71
CA SER A 55 5.06 3.99 -5.89
C SER A 55 5.22 4.37 -4.41
N LEU A 56 5.82 5.53 -4.12
CA LEU A 56 5.87 6.07 -2.76
C LEU A 56 4.46 6.31 -2.20
N GLY A 57 3.59 6.96 -2.97
CA GLY A 57 2.22 7.24 -2.53
C GLY A 57 1.41 5.97 -2.22
N TYR A 58 1.56 4.91 -3.02
CA TYR A 58 0.95 3.61 -2.72
C TYR A 58 1.52 2.98 -1.46
N TYR A 59 2.84 3.01 -1.30
CA TYR A 59 3.52 2.48 -0.11
C TYR A 59 3.07 3.19 1.18
N GLU A 60 3.02 4.52 1.18
CA GLU A 60 2.58 5.29 2.34
C GLU A 60 1.10 5.08 2.67
N ASN A 61 0.26 4.93 1.65
CA ASN A 61 -1.13 4.59 1.84
C ASN A 61 -1.30 3.19 2.46
N ASP A 62 -0.57 2.20 1.97
CA ASP A 62 -0.58 0.84 2.54
C ASP A 62 -0.02 0.83 3.98
N LYS A 63 1.01 1.63 4.27
CA LYS A 63 1.57 1.84 5.62
C LYS A 63 0.53 2.46 6.56
N LYS A 64 -0.20 3.47 6.10
CA LYS A 64 -1.28 4.10 6.87
C LYS A 64 -2.40 3.12 7.18
N ILE A 65 -2.87 2.38 6.17
CA ILE A 65 -3.90 1.34 6.33
C ILE A 65 -3.41 0.26 7.30
N ALA A 66 -2.15 -0.18 7.19
CA ALA A 66 -1.59 -1.16 8.13
C ALA A 66 -1.56 -0.65 9.57
N THR A 67 -1.22 0.62 9.78
CA THR A 67 -1.24 1.27 11.10
C THR A 67 -2.67 1.37 11.65
N GLU A 68 -3.65 1.78 10.83
CA GLU A 68 -5.07 1.87 11.21
C GLU A 68 -5.65 0.52 11.64
N HIS A 69 -5.17 -0.57 11.05
CA HIS A 69 -5.53 -1.94 11.41
C HIS A 69 -4.70 -2.52 12.57
N GLY A 70 -3.88 -1.71 13.24
CA GLY A 70 -3.11 -2.11 14.43
C GLY A 70 -1.88 -2.97 14.14
N ARG A 71 -1.40 -2.99 12.89
CA ARG A 71 -0.19 -3.73 12.50
C ARG A 71 1.05 -2.89 12.76
N ASP A 72 2.10 -3.56 13.22
CA ASP A 72 3.40 -2.94 13.43
C ASP A 72 4.09 -2.67 12.08
N VAL A 73 4.08 -1.41 11.66
CA VAL A 73 4.70 -0.93 10.41
C VAL A 73 6.21 -0.69 10.53
N THR A 74 6.78 -0.86 11.72
CA THR A 74 8.23 -0.69 11.96
C THR A 74 9.01 -1.98 11.75
N LYS A 75 8.32 -3.14 11.70
CA LYS A 75 8.94 -4.44 11.42
C LYS A 75 9.41 -4.52 9.96
N GLY A 76 10.67 -4.16 9.78
CA GLY A 76 11.46 -4.45 8.58
C GLY A 76 11.54 -5.95 8.30
N ASN A 77 11.53 -6.31 7.02
CA ASN A 77 11.79 -7.67 6.58
C ASN A 77 13.30 -7.90 6.72
N ASN A 78 13.73 -8.51 7.83
CA ASN A 78 15.14 -8.85 8.09
C ASN A 78 15.66 -9.90 7.10
#